data_AF-A0AAD8IHY1-F1
#
_entry.id   AF-A0AAD8IHY1-F1
#
_cell.length_a   1.000
_cell.length_b   1.000
_cell.length_c   1.000
_cell.angle_alpha   90.00
_cell.angle_beta   90.00
_cell.angle_gamma   90.00
#
_symmetry.space_group_name_H-M   'P 1'
#
loop_
_entity.id
_entity.type
_entity.pdbx_description
1 polymer ?
#
loop_
_entity_poly.entity_id
_entity_poly.type
_entity_poly.pdbx_seq_one_letter_code
_entity_poly.pdbx_strand_id
1 'polypeptide(L)'
;MSILGFSLSSCSSYLNYPQLPNLEIPSKSFTSLSNSKILVSNSKISSFKATQYPKINSFTNAGHSRFMCSATASQLTKGSDESLEAKGVEDKSVSVILLAGGKGTRMGASMPKQYLPLLGQPIALYSFYTFSLMPEVKEIIVVCDPSYRDIFEDAKDKIQVNLKFALPGKERQDSVYSGFQAVDSNSTLLCIHDSARPLVSSIDTKKVLIDGWLIGAAVLGVHAKATIKEANTASFVVKTLDRKTLWEMQTPQVIKPEILKRGFELVNREGLEVTDDVSIVEHLKLPVYITEGSYTNIKVTTPDDLLLAERILNTASS
;
A
#
# COMPACT_ATOMS: atom_id res chain seq x y z
N MET A 1 -36.49 -49.43 21.94
CA MET A 1 -37.59 -49.64 20.97
C MET A 1 -38.23 -48.28 20.77
N SER A 2 -38.20 -47.60 19.63
CA SER A 2 -37.97 -48.02 18.25
C SER A 2 -37.46 -46.82 17.44
N ILE A 3 -36.62 -47.11 16.46
CA ILE A 3 -35.93 -46.19 15.56
C ILE A 3 -36.85 -45.85 14.38
N LEU A 4 -36.91 -44.57 13.98
CA LEU A 4 -37.42 -44.06 12.70
C LEU A 4 -36.40 -42.98 12.28
N GLY A 5 -35.63 -43.06 11.20
CA GLY A 5 -35.82 -43.77 9.93
C GLY A 5 -36.20 -42.78 8.83
N PHE A 6 -35.36 -41.77 8.54
CA PHE A 6 -35.55 -40.88 7.39
C PHE A 6 -34.52 -41.19 6.29
N SER A 7 -35.08 -41.64 5.17
CA SER A 7 -34.44 -41.99 3.90
C SER A 7 -34.04 -40.72 3.14
N LEU A 8 -32.76 -40.63 2.74
CA LEU A 8 -32.24 -39.64 1.79
C LEU A 8 -32.47 -40.16 0.37
N SER A 9 -33.36 -39.51 -0.38
CA SER A 9 -33.54 -39.76 -1.81
C SER A 9 -32.45 -39.04 -2.62
N SER A 10 -31.63 -39.85 -3.28
CA SER A 10 -30.66 -39.46 -4.30
C SER A 10 -31.34 -38.89 -5.55
N CYS A 11 -30.98 -37.67 -5.95
CA CYS A 11 -31.26 -37.15 -7.29
C CYS A 11 -29.93 -36.99 -8.03
N SER A 12 -29.70 -37.91 -8.97
CA SER A 12 -28.56 -37.95 -9.88
C SER A 12 -28.85 -37.08 -11.10
N SER A 13 -28.00 -36.09 -11.39
CA SER A 13 -27.95 -35.43 -12.69
C SER A 13 -26.50 -35.29 -13.10
N TYR A 14 -26.14 -36.12 -14.07
CA TYR A 14 -24.87 -36.19 -14.77
C TYR A 14 -24.54 -34.86 -15.46
N LEU A 15 -23.35 -34.30 -15.19
CA LEU A 15 -22.68 -33.35 -16.07
C LEU A 15 -21.34 -33.97 -16.47
N ASN A 16 -21.26 -34.36 -17.74
CA ASN A 16 -20.07 -34.91 -18.39
C ASN A 16 -19.00 -33.82 -18.55
N TYR A 17 -17.85 -33.98 -17.89
CA TYR A 17 -16.62 -33.27 -18.24
C TYR A 17 -15.71 -34.17 -19.08
N PRO A 18 -15.10 -33.68 -20.17
CA PRO A 18 -14.14 -34.45 -20.94
C PRO A 18 -12.85 -34.66 -20.13
N GLN A 19 -12.37 -35.91 -20.07
CA GLN A 19 -11.10 -36.26 -19.44
C GLN A 19 -9.92 -35.76 -20.28
N LEU A 20 -9.02 -35.00 -19.64
CA LEU A 20 -7.72 -34.61 -20.19
C LEU A 20 -6.71 -35.76 -20.06
N PRO A 21 -5.85 -36.01 -21.05
CA PRO A 21 -4.88 -37.10 -21.02
C PRO A 21 -3.75 -36.87 -20.00
N ASN A 22 -3.32 -37.96 -19.37
CA ASN A 22 -2.22 -38.05 -18.41
C ASN A 22 -0.92 -37.50 -19.00
N LEU A 23 -0.35 -36.46 -18.37
CA LEU A 23 1.01 -35.99 -18.63
C LEU A 23 1.95 -36.60 -17.58
N GLU A 24 2.83 -37.50 -18.01
CA GLU A 24 3.93 -38.03 -17.20
C GLU A 24 4.99 -36.95 -16.94
N ILE A 25 5.34 -36.73 -15.68
CA ILE A 25 6.44 -35.84 -15.26
C ILE A 25 7.65 -36.73 -14.94
N PRO A 26 8.78 -36.62 -15.66
CA PRO A 26 9.98 -37.36 -15.32
C PRO A 26 10.72 -36.73 -14.13
N SER A 27 10.93 -37.53 -13.09
CA SER A 27 11.77 -37.23 -11.93
C SER A 27 13.25 -37.15 -12.30
N LYS A 28 13.93 -36.05 -11.98
CA LYS A 28 15.40 -36.03 -11.86
C LYS A 28 15.84 -35.35 -10.57
N SER A 29 16.73 -36.08 -9.91
CA SER A 29 17.29 -35.91 -8.57
C SER A 29 18.28 -34.76 -8.45
N PHE A 30 18.35 -34.23 -7.22
CA PHE A 30 19.32 -33.27 -6.71
C PHE A 30 20.78 -33.75 -6.78
N THR A 31 21.70 -32.79 -7.00
CA THR A 31 23.04 -32.82 -6.40
C THR A 31 23.42 -31.41 -5.92
N SER A 32 23.80 -31.32 -4.65
CA SER A 32 24.29 -30.16 -3.92
C SER A 32 25.65 -29.67 -4.43
N LEU A 33 25.91 -28.35 -4.36
CA LEU A 33 27.26 -27.82 -4.19
C LEU A 33 27.19 -26.50 -3.40
N SER A 34 28.18 -26.37 -2.52
CA SER A 34 28.28 -25.51 -1.35
C SER A 34 28.95 -24.16 -1.58
N ASN A 35 28.64 -23.21 -0.68
CA ASN A 35 29.46 -22.12 -0.14
C ASN A 35 30.24 -21.19 -1.10
N SER A 36 29.83 -19.92 -1.14
CA SER A 36 30.77 -18.79 -1.08
C SER A 36 30.11 -17.50 -0.61
N LYS A 37 30.83 -16.81 0.29
CA LYS A 37 30.54 -15.48 0.86
C LYS A 37 30.49 -14.43 -0.25
N ILE A 38 29.51 -13.53 -0.20
CA ILE A 38 29.53 -12.29 -0.99
C ILE A 38 29.34 -11.10 -0.06
N LEU A 39 30.42 -10.32 0.07
CA LEU A 39 30.38 -8.94 0.55
C LEU A 39 29.60 -8.10 -0.47
N VAL A 40 28.56 -7.41 -0.04
CA VAL A 40 27.92 -6.37 -0.86
C VAL A 40 28.56 -5.03 -0.51
N SER A 41 29.31 -4.50 -1.46
CA SER A 41 29.87 -3.16 -1.45
C SER A 41 28.80 -2.13 -1.79
N ASN A 42 28.80 -1.02 -1.05
CA ASN A 42 27.98 0.16 -1.33
C ASN A 42 28.28 0.69 -2.73
N SER A 43 27.30 0.63 -3.65
CA SER A 43 27.39 1.29 -4.95
C SER A 43 26.18 2.21 -5.19
N LYS A 44 26.52 3.51 -5.18
CA LYS A 44 25.97 4.63 -5.97
C LYS A 44 24.46 4.59 -6.29
N ILE A 45 23.72 5.41 -5.54
CA ILE A 45 22.39 5.90 -5.92
C ILE A 45 22.52 6.68 -7.23
N SER A 46 21.95 6.14 -8.30
CA SER A 46 21.76 6.85 -9.57
C SER A 46 20.72 7.96 -9.40
N SER A 47 20.99 9.12 -9.97
CA SER A 47 20.13 10.31 -9.97
C SER A 47 18.70 9.98 -10.41
N PHE A 48 17.73 10.31 -9.55
CA PHE A 48 16.32 10.32 -9.91
C PHE A 48 16.09 11.43 -10.95
N LYS A 49 15.66 11.08 -12.16
CA LYS A 49 15.13 12.07 -13.11
C LYS A 49 13.83 12.61 -12.54
N ALA A 50 13.72 13.93 -12.42
CA ALA A 50 12.48 14.59 -12.01
C ALA A 50 11.34 14.15 -12.93
N THR A 51 10.35 13.45 -12.38
CA THR A 51 9.07 13.22 -13.04
C THR A 51 8.45 14.60 -13.30
N GLN A 52 8.14 14.91 -14.56
CA GLN A 52 7.44 16.16 -14.86
C GLN A 52 6.01 16.05 -14.34
N TYR A 53 5.73 16.67 -13.19
CA TYR A 53 4.37 16.79 -12.69
C TYR A 53 3.58 17.74 -13.59
N PRO A 54 2.32 17.42 -13.93
CA PRO A 54 1.45 18.38 -14.59
C PRO A 54 1.30 19.63 -13.70
N LYS A 55 1.36 20.82 -14.30
CA LYS A 55 1.15 22.09 -13.58
C LYS A 55 -0.25 22.08 -12.95
N ILE A 56 -0.32 21.92 -11.64
CA ILE A 56 -1.55 22.11 -10.88
C ILE A 56 -1.74 23.63 -10.77
N ASN A 57 -2.63 24.18 -11.60
CA ASN A 57 -3.04 25.59 -11.45
C ASN A 57 -3.75 25.73 -10.10
N SER A 58 -3.30 26.69 -9.29
CA SER A 58 -3.95 27.07 -8.05
C SER A 58 -5.41 27.45 -8.33
N PHE A 59 -6.35 26.71 -7.75
CA PHE A 59 -7.76 27.09 -7.74
C PHE A 59 -7.95 28.23 -6.75
N THR A 60 -7.91 29.47 -7.24
CA THR A 60 -8.43 30.63 -6.51
C THR A 60 -9.87 30.90 -6.96
N ASN A 61 -10.76 31.02 -5.98
CA ASN A 61 -12.17 31.32 -6.18
C ASN A 61 -12.41 32.76 -6.68
N ALA A 62 -13.53 32.90 -7.38
CA ALA A 62 -14.06 34.02 -8.16
C ALA A 62 -13.97 35.44 -7.58
N GLY A 63 -13.86 36.43 -8.49
CA GLY A 63 -14.16 37.85 -8.24
C GLY A 63 -14.09 38.69 -9.52
N HIS A 64 -15.18 39.39 -9.85
CA HIS A 64 -15.33 40.29 -11.00
C HIS A 64 -14.29 41.43 -11.02
N SER A 65 -13.72 41.74 -12.21
CA SER A 65 -13.70 43.10 -12.78
C SER A 65 -12.93 43.13 -14.11
N ARG A 66 -13.52 43.81 -15.11
CA ARG A 66 -12.91 44.19 -16.38
C ARG A 66 -11.73 45.13 -16.14
N PHE A 67 -10.55 44.82 -16.70
CA PHE A 67 -9.61 45.84 -17.19
C PHE A 67 -8.83 45.29 -18.40
N MET A 68 -9.00 45.95 -19.54
CA MET A 68 -8.09 45.85 -20.68
C MET A 68 -6.80 46.59 -20.35
N CYS A 69 -5.65 45.97 -20.59
CA CYS A 69 -4.42 46.71 -20.84
C CYS A 69 -3.49 45.89 -21.75
N SER A 70 -3.24 46.44 -22.94
CA SER A 70 -2.19 46.02 -23.86
C SER A 70 -0.84 46.55 -23.38
N ALA A 71 0.17 45.69 -23.23
CA ALA A 71 1.56 46.13 -23.30
C ALA A 71 2.48 44.93 -23.60
N THR A 72 2.95 44.92 -24.85
CA THR A 72 4.29 44.54 -25.33
C THR A 72 5.20 43.75 -24.40
N ALA A 73 5.57 42.56 -24.89
CA ALA A 73 6.77 41.83 -24.50
C ALA A 73 8.02 42.72 -24.68
N SER A 74 8.74 43.00 -23.59
CA SER A 74 10.20 42.95 -23.55
C SER A 74 10.71 43.30 -22.15
N GLN A 75 11.72 42.52 -21.72
CA GLN A 75 12.67 42.80 -20.62
C GLN A 75 12.21 42.61 -19.16
N LEU A 76 12.44 41.40 -18.65
CA LEU A 76 12.95 41.15 -17.28
C LEU A 76 13.99 40.02 -17.42
N THR A 77 15.27 40.38 -17.61
CA THR A 77 16.35 40.40 -16.61
C THR A 77 16.71 39.02 -16.03
N LYS A 78 17.94 38.62 -16.35
CA LYS A 78 18.79 37.61 -15.70
C LYS A 78 18.40 37.36 -14.23
N GLY A 79 17.87 36.17 -13.97
CA GLY A 79 17.76 35.55 -12.66
C GLY A 79 18.42 34.18 -12.74
N SER A 80 19.28 33.89 -11.77
CA SER A 80 20.09 32.70 -11.60
C SER A 80 19.41 31.39 -12.00
N ASP A 81 20.14 30.63 -12.80
CA ASP A 81 19.98 29.19 -13.02
C ASP A 81 20.28 28.47 -11.69
N GLU A 82 19.38 28.61 -10.72
CA GLU A 82 19.30 27.66 -9.61
C GLU A 82 18.59 26.43 -10.18
N SER A 83 19.41 25.45 -10.56
CA SER A 83 18.97 24.07 -10.70
C SER A 83 18.16 23.73 -9.45
N LEU A 84 16.85 23.54 -9.61
CA LEU A 84 15.95 22.93 -8.64
C LEU A 84 16.46 21.51 -8.37
N GLU A 85 17.49 21.38 -7.53
CA GLU A 85 17.75 20.14 -6.83
C GLU A 85 16.48 19.87 -6.03
N ALA A 86 15.71 18.87 -6.46
CA ALA A 86 14.56 18.40 -5.73
C ALA A 86 15.04 17.99 -4.34
N LYS A 87 14.84 18.88 -3.35
CA LYS A 87 15.05 18.54 -1.94
C LYS A 87 14.20 17.29 -1.67
N GLY A 88 14.88 16.18 -1.41
CA GLY A 88 14.23 14.93 -1.04
C GLY A 88 13.46 15.09 0.28
N VAL A 89 12.67 14.07 0.62
CA VAL A 89 12.03 14.01 1.93
C VAL A 89 13.09 13.97 3.01
N GLU A 90 12.98 14.84 4.02
CA GLU A 90 13.98 14.99 5.07
C GLU A 90 14.07 13.71 5.92
N ASP A 91 15.28 13.41 6.41
CA ASP A 91 15.50 12.33 7.35
C ASP A 91 14.66 12.54 8.62
N LYS A 92 14.15 11.44 9.18
CA LYS A 92 13.34 11.46 10.42
C LYS A 92 12.16 12.44 10.38
N SER A 93 11.53 12.61 9.23
CA SER A 93 10.35 13.48 9.05
C SER A 93 9.04 12.73 8.81
N VAL A 94 9.09 11.42 8.54
CA VAL A 94 7.92 10.60 8.19
C VAL A 94 7.47 9.74 9.35
N SER A 95 6.16 9.73 9.62
CA SER A 95 5.54 8.77 10.53
C SER A 95 4.80 7.69 9.76
N VAL A 96 5.13 6.43 10.06
CA VAL A 96 4.48 5.27 9.42
C VAL A 96 3.33 4.78 10.28
N ILE A 97 2.14 4.65 9.71
CA ILE A 97 1.00 3.97 10.34
C ILE A 97 0.92 2.58 9.72
N LEU A 98 1.35 1.57 10.47
CA LEU A 98 1.37 0.17 10.02
C LEU A 98 0.11 -0.54 10.50
N LEU A 99 -0.82 -0.79 9.58
CA LEU A 99 -2.10 -1.43 9.88
C LEU A 99 -1.94 -2.95 10.02
N ALA A 100 -2.04 -3.45 11.25
CA ALA A 100 -1.91 -4.87 11.62
C ALA A 100 -3.10 -5.42 12.42
N GLY A 101 -4.23 -4.70 12.48
CA GLY A 101 -5.41 -5.07 13.28
C GLY A 101 -6.44 -5.98 12.59
N GLY A 102 -6.28 -6.29 11.30
CA GLY A 102 -7.31 -7.00 10.54
C GLY A 102 -7.52 -8.43 11.02
N LYS A 103 -8.77 -8.87 11.25
CA LYS A 103 -9.08 -10.20 11.81
C LYS A 103 -8.87 -11.39 10.85
N GLY A 104 -8.64 -11.16 9.55
CA GLY A 104 -8.20 -12.22 8.62
C GLY A 104 -9.21 -13.34 8.33
N THR A 105 -10.52 -13.05 8.33
CA THR A 105 -11.62 -14.05 8.22
C THR A 105 -11.59 -14.95 6.98
N ARG A 106 -10.87 -14.58 5.90
CA ARG A 106 -10.79 -15.33 4.63
C ARG A 106 -9.76 -16.46 4.61
N MET A 107 -8.90 -16.57 5.61
CA MET A 107 -7.76 -17.53 5.62
C MET A 107 -8.04 -18.83 6.37
N GLY A 108 -9.16 -18.95 7.09
CA GLY A 108 -9.49 -20.14 7.90
C GLY A 108 -8.47 -20.48 9.00
N ALA A 109 -7.50 -19.61 9.26
CA ALA A 109 -6.43 -19.81 10.23
C ALA A 109 -6.86 -19.43 11.65
N SER A 110 -6.23 -20.04 12.66
CA SER A 110 -6.41 -19.72 14.09
C SER A 110 -5.88 -18.35 14.48
N MET A 111 -5.09 -17.71 13.61
CA MET A 111 -4.40 -16.46 13.83
C MET A 111 -4.62 -15.51 12.64
N PRO A 112 -4.70 -14.18 12.86
CA PRO A 112 -4.79 -13.22 11.78
C PRO A 112 -3.62 -13.35 10.80
N LYS A 113 -3.93 -13.24 9.52
CA LYS A 113 -3.02 -13.55 8.41
C LYS A 113 -1.69 -12.81 8.46
N GLN A 114 -1.67 -11.54 8.89
CA GLN A 114 -0.46 -10.73 8.99
C GLN A 114 0.54 -11.25 10.04
N TYR A 115 0.14 -12.21 10.88
CA TYR A 115 1.00 -12.86 11.85
C TYR A 115 1.37 -14.29 11.47
N LEU A 116 0.85 -14.80 10.35
CA LEU A 116 1.29 -16.09 9.83
C LEU A 116 2.78 -16.04 9.47
N PRO A 117 3.51 -17.16 9.65
CA PRO A 117 4.89 -17.24 9.24
C PRO A 117 5.00 -17.26 7.71
N LEU A 118 5.83 -16.37 7.18
CA LEU A 118 6.35 -16.36 5.81
C LEU A 118 7.85 -16.61 5.94
N LEU A 119 8.34 -17.74 5.42
CA LEU A 119 9.75 -18.18 5.59
C LEU A 119 10.26 -18.09 7.04
N GLY A 120 9.41 -18.43 8.02
CA GLY A 120 9.74 -18.43 9.45
C GLY A 120 9.59 -17.08 10.17
N GLN A 121 9.23 -16.01 9.47
CA GLN A 121 9.00 -14.68 10.06
C GLN A 121 7.54 -14.25 9.90
N PRO A 122 6.89 -13.64 10.92
CA PRO A 122 5.57 -13.05 10.76
C PRO A 122 5.49 -12.07 9.57
N ILE A 123 4.46 -12.21 8.72
CA ILE A 123 4.27 -11.37 7.52
C ILE A 123 4.40 -9.87 7.83
N ALA A 124 3.81 -9.40 8.92
CA ALA A 124 3.84 -7.99 9.32
C ALA A 124 5.26 -7.47 9.53
N LEU A 125 6.18 -8.31 10.03
CA LEU A 125 7.54 -7.90 10.32
C LEU A 125 8.35 -7.58 9.06
N TYR A 126 8.00 -8.13 7.89
CA TYR A 126 8.71 -7.80 6.65
C TYR A 126 8.58 -6.31 6.31
N SER A 127 7.35 -5.80 6.23
CA SER A 127 7.10 -4.38 5.98
C SER A 127 7.61 -3.50 7.12
N PHE A 128 7.47 -3.95 8.36
CA PHE A 128 8.01 -3.26 9.54
C PHE A 128 9.52 -3.04 9.42
N TYR A 129 10.28 -4.08 9.09
CA TYR A 129 11.72 -3.96 8.92
C TYR A 129 12.08 -3.05 7.74
N THR A 130 11.40 -3.17 6.60
CA THR A 130 11.60 -2.25 5.46
C THR A 130 11.50 -0.79 5.90
N PHE A 131 10.43 -0.40 6.60
CA PHE A 131 10.27 0.97 7.07
C PHE A 131 11.28 1.36 8.16
N SER A 132 11.61 0.44 9.07
CA SER A 132 12.55 0.71 10.16
C SER A 132 13.97 1.04 9.69
N LEU A 133 14.33 0.58 8.49
CA LEU A 133 15.63 0.81 7.87
C LEU A 133 15.66 2.06 6.98
N MET A 134 14.53 2.74 6.78
CA MET A 134 14.46 3.96 5.96
C MET A 134 14.90 5.19 6.77
N PRO A 135 15.90 5.98 6.29
CA PRO A 135 16.35 7.20 6.96
C PRO A 135 15.22 8.23 7.19
N GLU A 136 14.29 8.32 6.24
CA GLU A 136 13.15 9.23 6.28
C GLU A 136 12.17 8.93 7.43
N VAL A 137 12.12 7.67 7.87
CA VAL A 137 11.16 7.19 8.88
C VAL A 137 11.64 7.56 10.28
N LYS A 138 10.85 8.41 10.93
CA LYS A 138 11.01 8.84 12.33
C LYS A 138 10.51 7.78 13.30
N GLU A 139 9.30 7.30 13.03
CA GLU A 139 8.58 6.39 13.91
C GLU A 139 7.63 5.48 13.15
N ILE A 140 7.30 4.36 13.77
CA ILE A 140 6.30 3.41 13.30
C ILE A 140 5.24 3.25 14.40
N ILE A 141 4.00 3.60 14.05
CA ILE A 141 2.80 3.38 14.85
C ILE A 141 2.19 2.08 14.35
N VAL A 142 2.35 1.01 15.12
CA VAL A 142 1.73 -0.27 14.81
C VAL A 142 0.31 -0.28 15.35
N VAL A 143 -0.67 -0.40 14.46
CA VAL A 143 -2.08 -0.51 14.84
C VAL A 143 -2.42 -1.99 14.93
N CYS A 144 -2.39 -2.56 16.13
CA CYS A 144 -2.59 -3.98 16.38
C CYS A 144 -3.38 -4.26 17.66
N ASP A 145 -4.01 -5.44 17.69
CA ASP A 145 -4.58 -5.96 18.94
C ASP A 145 -3.46 -6.15 19.98
N PRO A 146 -3.66 -5.75 21.26
CA PRO A 146 -2.65 -5.87 22.31
C PRO A 146 -2.01 -7.26 22.44
N SER A 147 -2.76 -8.33 22.15
CA SER A 147 -2.26 -9.71 22.20
C SER A 147 -1.15 -10.04 21.18
N TYR A 148 -0.92 -9.16 20.20
CA TYR A 148 0.14 -9.31 19.19
C TYR A 148 1.25 -8.25 19.30
N ARG A 149 1.27 -7.44 20.37
CA ARG A 149 2.31 -6.41 20.55
C ARG A 149 3.70 -7.01 20.70
N ASP A 150 3.81 -8.10 21.45
CA ASP A 150 5.07 -8.80 21.73
C ASP A 150 5.87 -9.10 20.45
N ILE A 151 5.20 -9.44 19.34
CA ILE A 151 5.83 -9.68 18.03
C ILE A 151 6.70 -8.51 17.57
N PHE A 152 6.25 -7.27 17.80
CA PHE A 152 6.97 -6.06 17.40
C PHE A 152 7.90 -5.56 18.50
N GLU A 153 7.55 -5.79 19.77
CA GLU A 153 8.43 -5.44 20.90
C GLU A 153 9.71 -6.30 20.89
N ASP A 154 9.61 -7.59 20.58
CA ASP A 154 10.76 -8.49 20.38
C ASP A 154 11.63 -8.07 19.18
N ALA A 155 11.07 -7.32 18.23
CA ALA A 155 11.79 -6.76 17.10
C ALA A 155 12.42 -5.38 17.41
N LYS A 156 12.03 -4.73 18.51
CA LYS A 156 12.42 -3.35 18.84
C LYS A 156 13.92 -3.17 19.01
N ASP A 157 14.60 -4.13 19.65
CA ASP A 157 16.05 -4.05 19.89
C ASP A 157 16.88 -4.12 18.60
N LYS A 158 16.26 -4.51 17.48
CA LYS A 158 16.90 -4.61 16.16
C LYS A 158 16.72 -3.36 15.31
N ILE A 159 16.01 -2.35 15.81
CA ILE A 159 15.66 -1.13 15.05
C ILE A 159 16.06 0.14 15.81
N GLN A 160 16.21 1.24 15.06
CA GLN A 160 16.54 2.56 15.62
C GLN A 160 15.41 3.58 15.48
N VAL A 161 14.24 3.16 14.97
CA VAL A 161 13.06 4.01 14.83
C VAL A 161 12.19 3.91 16.07
N ASN A 162 11.52 5.01 16.42
CA ASN A 162 10.61 5.00 17.56
C ASN A 162 9.42 4.08 17.25
N LEU A 163 9.12 3.17 18.17
CA LEU A 163 7.98 2.24 18.07
C LEU A 163 6.86 2.70 19.01
N LYS A 164 5.67 2.90 18.44
CA LYS A 164 4.43 3.21 19.16
C LYS A 164 3.34 2.21 18.77
N PHE A 165 2.29 2.15 19.58
CA PHE A 165 1.14 1.29 19.33
C PHE A 165 -0.17 2.06 19.42
N ALA A 166 -1.13 1.68 18.60
CA ALA A 166 -2.51 2.13 18.68
C ALA A 166 -3.47 0.93 18.58
N LEU A 167 -4.70 1.10 19.08
CA LEU A 167 -5.71 0.05 19.01
C LEU A 167 -6.35 -0.01 17.61
N PRO A 168 -6.74 -1.20 17.14
CA PRO A 168 -7.50 -1.33 15.92
C PRO A 168 -8.93 -0.85 16.14
N GLY A 169 -9.49 -0.20 15.13
CA GLY A 169 -10.88 0.21 15.12
C GLY A 169 -11.81 -0.87 14.57
N LYS A 170 -13.10 -0.54 14.46
CA LYS A 170 -14.12 -1.45 13.90
C LYS A 170 -13.86 -1.68 12.41
N GLU A 171 -13.66 -0.58 11.69
CA GLU A 171 -13.33 -0.57 10.27
C GLU A 171 -11.86 -0.18 10.03
N ARG A 172 -11.40 -0.31 8.77
CA ARG A 172 -10.02 0.08 8.40
C ARG A 172 -9.77 1.57 8.66
N GLN A 173 -10.73 2.44 8.33
CA GLN A 173 -10.62 3.89 8.55
C GLN A 173 -10.45 4.26 10.03
N ASP A 174 -11.14 3.55 10.93
CA ASP A 174 -11.06 3.78 12.38
C ASP A 174 -9.68 3.39 12.93
N SER A 175 -9.09 2.35 12.35
CA SER A 175 -7.72 1.91 12.67
C SER A 175 -6.70 2.95 12.21
N VAL A 176 -6.89 3.55 11.04
CA VAL A 176 -6.04 4.64 10.53
C VAL A 176 -6.16 5.87 11.42
N TYR A 177 -7.38 6.24 11.81
CA TYR A 177 -7.63 7.36 12.72
C TYR A 177 -6.96 7.15 14.09
N SER A 178 -7.05 5.94 14.64
CA SER A 178 -6.39 5.57 15.90
C SER A 178 -4.87 5.67 15.80
N GLY A 179 -4.30 5.20 14.68
CA GLY A 179 -2.86 5.36 14.40
C GLY A 179 -2.47 6.84 14.26
N PHE A 180 -3.27 7.62 13.53
CA PHE A 180 -3.04 9.05 13.31
C PHE A 180 -3.00 9.85 14.62
N GLN A 181 -3.85 9.52 15.59
CA GLN A 181 -3.83 10.17 16.91
C GLN A 181 -2.52 9.95 17.70
N ALA A 182 -1.77 8.89 17.41
CA ALA A 182 -0.51 8.58 18.08
C ALA A 182 0.73 9.18 17.38
N VAL A 183 0.54 9.78 16.20
CA VAL A 183 1.62 10.37 15.40
C VAL A 183 2.21 11.60 16.09
N ASP A 184 3.53 11.75 16.02
CA ASP A 184 4.27 12.94 16.40
C ASP A 184 3.85 14.15 15.55
N SER A 185 3.48 15.24 16.22
CA SER A 185 2.97 16.46 15.60
C SER A 185 3.97 17.17 14.68
N ASN A 186 5.26 16.85 14.77
CA ASN A 186 6.31 17.40 13.91
C ASN A 186 6.57 16.57 12.66
N SER A 187 5.79 15.51 12.42
CA SER A 187 5.90 14.74 11.18
C SER A 187 5.45 15.59 10.00
N THR A 188 6.19 15.53 8.89
CA THR A 188 5.86 16.27 7.66
C THR A 188 4.96 15.44 6.73
N LEU A 189 5.05 14.12 6.84
CA LEU A 189 4.26 13.15 6.08
C LEU A 189 3.81 11.99 6.94
N LEU A 190 2.64 11.47 6.60
CA LEU A 190 2.12 10.19 7.08
C LEU A 190 2.27 9.16 5.97
N CYS A 191 2.77 7.98 6.31
CA CYS A 191 2.92 6.85 5.40
C CYS A 191 2.08 5.68 5.93
N ILE A 192 0.92 5.45 5.34
CA ILE A 192 -0.05 4.45 5.81
C ILE A 192 0.15 3.18 4.99
N HIS A 193 0.37 2.05 5.67
CA HIS A 193 0.68 0.77 5.01
C HIS A 193 -0.08 -0.41 5.61
N ASP A 194 -0.57 -1.29 4.73
CA ASP A 194 -1.13 -2.57 5.13
C ASP A 194 0.01 -3.56 5.46
N SER A 195 0.11 -4.01 6.70
CA SER A 195 1.12 -5.02 7.11
C SER A 195 1.04 -6.35 6.36
N ALA A 196 -0.11 -6.64 5.73
CA ALA A 196 -0.30 -7.78 4.86
C ALA A 196 0.38 -7.65 3.48
N ARG A 197 1.09 -6.54 3.20
CA ARG A 197 1.95 -6.36 2.01
C ARG A 197 3.42 -6.45 2.44
N PRO A 198 3.97 -7.68 2.62
CA PRO A 198 5.32 -7.86 3.13
C PRO A 198 6.41 -7.45 2.12
N LEU A 199 6.07 -7.35 0.83
CA LEU A 199 7.02 -7.14 -0.26
C LEU A 199 7.11 -5.67 -0.71
N VAL A 200 6.75 -4.74 0.18
CA VAL A 200 6.92 -3.32 -0.08
C VAL A 200 8.41 -3.00 -0.23
N SER A 201 8.75 -2.26 -1.29
CA SER A 201 10.13 -1.87 -1.59
C SER A 201 10.44 -0.49 -1.02
N SER A 202 11.63 -0.31 -0.45
CA SER A 202 12.11 1.02 -0.01
C SER A 202 12.26 1.98 -1.20
N ILE A 203 12.58 1.48 -2.39
CA ILE A 203 12.72 2.29 -3.61
C ILE A 203 11.35 2.87 -4.01
N ASP A 204 10.32 2.03 -4.08
CA ASP A 204 8.98 2.50 -4.43
C ASP A 204 8.38 3.37 -3.31
N THR A 205 8.68 3.03 -2.05
CA THR A 205 8.29 3.86 -0.90
C THR A 205 8.90 5.26 -0.99
N LYS A 206 10.20 5.40 -1.32
CA LYS A 206 10.84 6.71 -1.50
C LYS A 206 10.18 7.54 -2.61
N LYS A 207 9.80 6.91 -3.73
CA LYS A 207 9.08 7.59 -4.82
C LYS A 207 7.75 8.16 -4.33
N VAL A 208 6.92 7.35 -3.67
CA VAL A 208 5.61 7.81 -3.21
C VAL A 208 5.72 8.83 -2.07
N LEU A 209 6.79 8.77 -1.25
CA LEU A 209 7.09 9.81 -0.27
C LEU A 209 7.40 11.15 -0.95
N ILE A 210 8.20 11.16 -2.01
CA ILE A 210 8.51 12.37 -2.78
C ILE A 210 7.24 12.92 -3.46
N ASP A 211 6.44 12.07 -4.09
CA ASP A 211 5.19 12.49 -4.73
C ASP A 211 4.21 13.05 -3.70
N GLY A 212 4.09 12.42 -2.53
CA GLY A 212 3.26 12.90 -1.41
C GLY A 212 3.76 14.22 -0.83
N TRP A 213 5.08 14.43 -0.76
CA TRP A 213 5.68 15.70 -0.34
C TRP A 213 5.31 16.86 -1.28
N LEU A 214 5.45 16.62 -2.59
CA LEU A 214 5.25 17.64 -3.62
C LEU A 214 3.77 17.97 -3.85
N ILE A 215 2.91 16.95 -3.87
CA ILE A 215 1.48 17.09 -4.22
C ILE A 215 0.59 17.25 -2.99
N GLY A 216 0.99 16.69 -1.85
CA GLY A 216 0.21 16.64 -0.61
C GLY A 216 -0.40 15.27 -0.32
N ALA A 217 -0.73 14.50 -1.36
CA ALA A 217 -1.19 13.13 -1.24
C ALA A 217 -0.75 12.29 -2.45
N ALA A 218 -0.24 11.09 -2.18
CA ALA A 218 0.15 10.12 -3.20
C ALA A 218 -0.11 8.68 -2.74
N VAL A 219 -0.27 7.77 -3.69
CA VAL A 219 -0.53 6.35 -3.44
C VAL A 219 0.26 5.49 -4.40
N LEU A 220 0.81 4.36 -3.92
CA LEU A 220 1.33 3.35 -4.84
C LEU A 220 0.17 2.69 -5.60
N GLY A 221 0.36 2.52 -6.90
CA GLY A 221 -0.55 1.75 -7.74
C GLY A 221 0.18 1.08 -8.89
N VAL A 222 -0.48 0.11 -9.50
CA VAL A 222 -0.05 -0.49 -10.78
C VAL A 222 -1.19 -0.45 -11.78
N HIS A 223 -0.90 -0.41 -13.07
CA HIS A 223 -1.93 -0.51 -14.09
C HIS A 223 -2.71 -1.82 -13.97
N ALA A 224 -4.03 -1.75 -14.15
CA ALA A 224 -4.86 -2.95 -14.18
C ALA A 224 -4.46 -3.84 -15.36
N LYS A 225 -4.26 -5.14 -15.12
CA LYS A 225 -3.95 -6.12 -16.18
C LYS A 225 -5.21 -6.78 -16.74
N ALA A 226 -6.15 -7.09 -15.86
CA ALA A 226 -7.40 -7.72 -16.23
C ALA A 226 -8.30 -6.79 -17.06
N THR A 227 -9.10 -7.35 -17.96
CA THR A 227 -10.21 -6.61 -18.58
C THR A 227 -11.31 -6.46 -17.55
N ILE A 228 -11.64 -5.22 -17.18
CA ILE A 228 -12.66 -4.93 -16.17
C ILE A 228 -13.99 -4.59 -16.85
N LYS A 229 -15.07 -5.24 -16.39
CA LYS A 229 -16.44 -5.00 -16.84
C LYS A 229 -17.21 -4.34 -15.72
N GLU A 230 -18.01 -3.32 -16.07
CA GLU A 230 -19.10 -2.87 -15.21
C GLU A 230 -20.30 -3.80 -15.45
N ALA A 231 -20.90 -4.31 -14.38
CA ALA A 231 -22.08 -5.16 -14.44
C ALA A 231 -23.21 -4.53 -13.62
N ASN A 232 -24.46 -4.78 -14.03
CA ASN A 232 -25.63 -4.36 -13.26
C ASN A 232 -25.93 -5.33 -12.11
N THR A 233 -26.96 -5.04 -11.33
CA THR A 233 -27.38 -5.86 -10.17
C THR A 233 -27.83 -7.27 -10.54
N ALA A 234 -28.18 -7.52 -11.80
CA ALA A 234 -28.52 -8.85 -12.32
C ALA A 234 -27.31 -9.56 -12.98
N SER A 235 -26.09 -9.05 -12.76
CA SER A 235 -24.82 -9.60 -13.27
C SER A 235 -24.67 -9.60 -14.79
N PHE A 236 -25.45 -8.78 -15.51
CA PHE A 236 -25.25 -8.56 -16.94
C PHE A 236 -24.22 -7.46 -17.18
N VAL A 237 -23.35 -7.66 -18.18
CA VAL A 237 -22.33 -6.68 -18.59
C VAL A 237 -23.01 -5.41 -19.11
N VAL A 238 -22.70 -4.27 -18.50
CA VAL A 238 -23.13 -2.92 -18.91
C VAL A 238 -22.13 -2.33 -19.88
N LYS A 239 -20.84 -2.32 -19.52
CA LYS A 239 -19.76 -1.84 -20.39
C LYS A 239 -18.41 -2.44 -20.01
N THR A 240 -17.46 -2.33 -20.93
CA THR A 240 -16.05 -2.58 -20.66
C THR A 240 -15.39 -1.27 -20.30
N LEU A 241 -14.69 -1.21 -19.17
CA LEU A 241 -13.95 -0.01 -18.77
C LEU A 241 -12.63 0.08 -19.57
N ASP A 242 -12.19 1.28 -19.92
CA ASP A 242 -10.91 1.48 -20.60
C ASP A 242 -9.75 1.19 -19.64
N ARG A 243 -9.12 0.02 -19.80
CA ARG A 243 -8.03 -0.43 -18.95
C ARG A 243 -6.85 0.55 -18.88
N LYS A 244 -6.65 1.42 -19.87
CA LYS A 244 -5.56 2.40 -19.88
C LYS A 244 -5.66 3.42 -18.74
N THR A 245 -6.87 3.65 -18.22
CA THR A 245 -7.11 4.61 -17.13
C THR A 245 -7.33 3.92 -15.78
N LEU A 246 -7.29 2.59 -15.72
CA LEU A 246 -7.55 1.83 -14.51
C LEU A 246 -6.27 1.41 -13.82
N TRP A 247 -6.27 1.56 -12.51
CA TRP A 247 -5.16 1.24 -11.64
C TRP A 247 -5.62 0.37 -10.46
N GLU A 248 -4.79 -0.57 -10.08
CA GLU A 248 -4.93 -1.37 -8.87
C GLU A 248 -4.18 -0.67 -7.75
N MET A 249 -4.93 -0.15 -6.77
CA MET A 249 -4.36 0.59 -5.64
C MET A 249 -3.62 -0.33 -4.68
N GLN A 250 -2.46 0.15 -4.24
CA GLN A 250 -1.59 -0.49 -3.27
C GLN A 250 -1.38 0.41 -2.05
N THR A 251 -0.53 -0.04 -1.14
CA THR A 251 0.05 0.78 -0.08
C THR A 251 1.58 0.68 -0.19
N PRO A 252 2.34 1.72 0.18
CA PRO A 252 1.93 2.84 1.02
C PRO A 252 1.03 3.89 0.37
N GLN A 253 0.20 4.52 1.19
CA GLN A 253 -0.53 5.75 0.90
C GLN A 253 0.10 6.87 1.73
N VAL A 254 0.57 7.92 1.07
CA VAL A 254 1.31 9.02 1.68
C VAL A 254 0.46 10.28 1.66
N ILE A 255 0.24 10.88 2.82
CA ILE A 255 -0.65 12.04 2.98
C ILE A 255 -0.01 13.03 3.96
N LYS A 256 -0.08 14.33 3.67
CA LYS A 256 0.32 15.37 4.62
C LYS A 256 -0.62 15.37 5.86
N PRO A 257 -0.09 15.50 7.10
CA PRO A 257 -0.89 15.40 8.31
C PRO A 257 -2.09 16.36 8.36
N GLU A 258 -1.93 17.59 7.88
CA GLU A 258 -2.99 18.59 7.85
C GLU A 258 -4.13 18.23 6.90
N ILE A 259 -3.82 17.55 5.79
CA ILE A 259 -4.83 17.06 4.84
C ILE A 259 -5.63 15.93 5.48
N LEU A 260 -4.93 14.95 6.07
CA LEU A 260 -5.61 13.81 6.70
C LEU A 260 -6.48 14.25 7.87
N LYS A 261 -6.01 15.21 8.68
CA LYS A 261 -6.80 15.80 9.78
C LYS A 261 -8.11 16.40 9.29
N ARG A 262 -8.05 17.31 8.29
CA ARG A 262 -9.24 17.92 7.68
C ARG A 262 -10.18 16.87 7.09
N GLY A 263 -9.59 15.81 6.54
CA GLY A 263 -10.29 14.68 5.98
C GLY A 263 -11.14 13.94 7.01
N PHE A 264 -10.54 13.56 8.15
CA PHE A 264 -11.27 12.93 9.24
C PHE A 264 -12.33 13.85 9.86
N GLU A 265 -12.05 15.16 9.98
CA GLU A 265 -13.05 16.14 10.42
C GLU A 265 -14.28 16.17 9.48
N LEU A 266 -14.06 16.10 8.16
CA LEU A 266 -15.11 16.01 7.16
C LEU A 266 -15.91 14.71 7.28
N VAL A 267 -15.21 13.57 7.28
CA VAL A 267 -15.80 12.23 7.37
C VAL A 267 -16.68 12.09 8.62
N ASN A 268 -16.17 12.53 9.78
CA ASN A 268 -16.92 12.47 11.04
C ASN A 268 -18.14 13.40 11.05
N ARG A 269 -18.03 14.60 10.45
CA ARG A 269 -19.15 15.55 10.38
C ARG A 269 -20.26 15.05 9.47
N GLU A 270 -19.92 14.39 8.38
CA GLU A 270 -20.87 13.98 7.33
C GLU A 270 -21.28 12.50 7.38
N GLY A 271 -20.69 11.72 8.29
CA GLY A 271 -20.99 10.30 8.44
C GLY A 271 -20.61 9.47 7.22
N LEU A 272 -19.53 9.84 6.53
CA LEU A 272 -19.09 9.19 5.30
C LEU A 272 -18.40 7.86 5.60
N GLU A 273 -18.60 6.87 4.73
CA GLU A 273 -17.78 5.65 4.72
C GLU A 273 -16.71 5.80 3.64
N VAL A 274 -15.44 5.59 4.01
CA VAL A 274 -14.29 5.69 3.09
C VAL A 274 -13.67 4.32 2.82
N THR A 275 -13.39 4.03 1.55
CA THR A 275 -12.93 2.71 1.11
C THR A 275 -11.42 2.51 1.22
N ASP A 276 -10.65 3.60 1.23
CA ASP A 276 -9.21 3.65 1.45
C ASP A 276 -8.78 5.02 2.01
N ASP A 277 -7.49 5.21 2.34
CA ASP A 277 -7.04 6.44 3.03
C ASP A 277 -7.05 7.66 2.09
N VAL A 278 -6.78 7.43 0.80
CA VAL A 278 -6.81 8.51 -0.20
C VAL A 278 -8.21 8.92 -0.63
N SER A 279 -9.24 8.07 -0.49
CA SER A 279 -10.63 8.49 -0.70
C SER A 279 -11.07 9.60 0.28
N ILE A 280 -10.47 9.66 1.48
CA ILE A 280 -10.63 10.81 2.40
C ILE A 280 -10.17 12.11 1.73
N VAL A 281 -9.05 12.07 1.00
CA VAL A 281 -8.48 13.21 0.27
C VAL A 281 -9.37 13.58 -0.93
N GLU A 282 -9.93 12.58 -1.61
CA GLU A 282 -10.89 12.80 -2.71
C GLU A 282 -12.18 13.47 -2.24
N HIS A 283 -12.66 13.15 -1.03
CA HIS A 283 -13.81 13.83 -0.41
C HIS A 283 -13.52 15.31 -0.15
N LEU A 284 -12.27 15.68 0.14
CA LEU A 284 -11.82 17.07 0.23
C LEU A 284 -11.66 17.77 -1.12
N LYS A 285 -11.89 17.07 -2.24
CA LYS A 285 -11.67 17.56 -3.62
C LYS A 285 -10.23 17.99 -3.89
N LEU A 286 -9.29 17.36 -3.19
CA LEU A 286 -7.85 17.53 -3.40
C LEU A 286 -7.32 16.44 -4.34
N PRO A 287 -6.29 16.75 -5.15
CA PRO A 287 -5.70 15.76 -6.02
C PRO A 287 -4.93 14.70 -5.22
N VAL A 288 -4.99 13.46 -5.70
CA VAL A 288 -4.16 12.35 -5.23
C VAL A 288 -3.33 11.88 -6.41
N TYR A 289 -2.01 11.82 -6.24
CA TYR A 289 -1.11 11.32 -7.28
C TYR A 289 -0.93 9.81 -7.18
N ILE A 290 -1.02 9.10 -8.31
CA ILE A 290 -0.71 7.67 -8.34
C ILE A 290 0.75 7.50 -8.74
N THR A 291 1.56 7.05 -7.80
CA THR A 291 2.95 6.66 -8.01
C THR A 291 2.99 5.23 -8.52
N GLU A 292 3.64 5.00 -9.66
CA GLU A 292 3.79 3.64 -10.19
C GLU A 292 4.69 2.79 -9.27
N GLY A 293 4.12 1.71 -8.75
CA GLY A 293 4.80 0.73 -7.90
C GLY A 293 5.10 -0.57 -8.63
N SER A 294 5.46 -1.60 -7.87
CA SER A 294 5.72 -2.95 -8.40
C SER A 294 4.51 -3.88 -8.26
N TYR A 295 4.30 -4.73 -9.26
CA TYR A 295 3.34 -5.85 -9.17
C TYR A 295 3.71 -6.87 -8.10
N THR A 296 4.98 -6.91 -7.66
CA THR A 296 5.42 -7.79 -6.57
C THR A 296 4.95 -7.33 -5.19
N ASN A 297 4.47 -6.08 -5.05
CA ASN A 297 3.92 -5.54 -3.80
C ASN A 297 2.49 -6.06 -3.54
N ILE A 298 2.33 -7.38 -3.60
CA ILE A 298 1.07 -8.08 -3.42
C ILE A 298 0.60 -7.97 -1.97
N LYS A 299 -0.72 -7.99 -1.79
CA LYS A 299 -1.34 -8.13 -0.48
C LYS A 299 -1.62 -9.60 -0.24
N VAL A 300 -1.03 -10.17 0.81
CA VAL A 300 -1.31 -11.55 1.22
C VAL A 300 -2.72 -11.60 1.80
N THR A 301 -3.61 -12.30 1.11
CA THR A 301 -5.02 -12.44 1.50
C THR A 301 -5.52 -13.88 1.46
N THR A 302 -4.82 -14.76 0.74
CA THR A 302 -5.12 -16.17 0.51
C THR A 302 -3.87 -17.04 0.74
N PRO A 303 -4.00 -18.37 0.89
CA PRO A 303 -2.84 -19.27 0.95
C PRO A 303 -1.98 -19.24 -0.32
N ASP A 304 -2.60 -19.06 -1.49
CA ASP A 304 -1.87 -18.95 -2.76
C ASP A 304 -1.00 -17.68 -2.81
N ASP A 305 -1.48 -16.58 -2.22
CA ASP A 305 -0.69 -15.34 -2.09
C ASP A 305 0.57 -15.56 -1.21
N LEU A 306 0.48 -16.44 -0.21
CA LEU A 306 1.61 -16.77 0.67
C LEU A 306 2.69 -17.52 -0.11
N LEU A 307 2.30 -18.54 -0.87
CA LEU A 307 3.21 -19.29 -1.76
C LEU A 307 3.87 -18.36 -2.79
N LEU A 308 3.10 -17.44 -3.36
CA LEU A 308 3.63 -16.44 -4.28
C LEU A 308 4.65 -15.52 -3.59
N ALA A 309 4.34 -15.04 -2.38
CA ALA A 309 5.24 -14.19 -1.62
C ALA A 309 6.57 -14.90 -1.28
N GLU A 310 6.52 -16.17 -0.89
CA GLU A 310 7.72 -16.99 -0.64
C GLU A 310 8.61 -17.10 -1.88
N ARG A 311 8.00 -17.33 -3.04
CA ARG A 311 8.75 -17.45 -4.31
C ARG A 311 9.42 -16.13 -4.70
N ILE A 312 8.73 -15.01 -4.54
CA ILE A 312 9.31 -13.69 -4.81
C ILE A 312 10.51 -13.42 -3.89
N LEU A 313 10.38 -13.68 -2.58
CA LEU A 313 11.47 -13.48 -1.61
C LEU A 313 12.70 -14.34 -1.88
N ASN A 314 12.49 -15.60 -2.24
CA ASN A 314 13.61 -16.51 -2.57
C ASN A 314 14.34 -16.10 -3.85
N THR A 315 13.62 -15.54 -4.83
CA THR A 315 14.21 -15.07 -6.09
C THR A 315 15.03 -13.80 -5.89
N ALA A 316 14.62 -12.92 -4.98
CA ALA A 316 15.38 -11.72 -4.60
C ALA A 316 16.65 -12.03 -3.77
N SER A 317 16.74 -13.23 -3.19
CA SER A 317 17.86 -13.69 -2.36
C SER A 317 18.89 -14.54 -3.13
N SER A 318 18.63 -14.83 -4.41
CA SER A 318 19.49 -15.61 -5.31
C SER A 318 20.27 -14.69 -6.24
#